data_AF-A0A178AMA6-F1
#
_entry.id   AF-A0A178AMA6-F1
#
_cell.length_a   1.000
_cell.length_b   1.000
_cell.length_c   1.000
_cell.angle_alpha   90.00
_cell.angle_beta   90.00
_cell.angle_gamma   90.00
#
_symmetry.space_group_name_H-M   'P 1'
#
loop_
_entity.id
_entity.type
_entity.pdbx_description
1 polymer ?
#
loop_
_entity_poly.entity_id
_entity_poly.type
_entity_poly.pdbx_seq_one_letter_code
_entity_poly.pdbx_strand_id
1 'polypeptide(L)' 'MYSERTRASPATLQCTFCSRSFSRQEHLSRHLRIHTRERPFNCSLCAKSFARLDVLNRHKAAH' A
#
# COMPACT_ATOMS: atom_id res chain seq x y z
N MET A 1 -33.55 27.69 2.36
CA MET A 1 -32.68 27.56 1.17
C MET A 1 -31.50 26.68 1.57
N TYR A 2 -31.25 25.63 0.80
CA TYR A 2 -30.37 24.51 1.17
C TYR A 2 -28.97 25.00 1.53
N SER A 3 -28.49 24.64 2.72
CA SER A 3 -27.13 24.93 3.16
C SER A 3 -26.16 24.16 2.27
N GLU A 4 -25.44 24.87 1.40
CA GLU A 4 -24.35 24.31 0.62
C GLU A 4 -23.18 23.97 1.54
N ARG A 5 -23.24 22.78 2.16
CA ARG A 5 -22.06 22.17 2.77
C ARG A 5 -21.15 21.77 1.63
N THR A 6 -20.20 22.64 1.29
CA THR A 6 -18.99 22.25 0.56
C THR A 6 -18.34 21.13 1.38
N ARG A 7 -18.56 19.87 0.99
CA ARG A 7 -17.69 18.78 1.41
C ARG A 7 -16.34 19.14 0.82
N ALA A 8 -15.47 19.75 1.64
CA ALA A 8 -14.05 19.70 1.41
C ALA A 8 -13.75 18.22 1.15
N SER A 9 -13.41 17.90 -0.11
CA SER A 9 -13.01 16.55 -0.45
C SER A 9 -11.83 16.25 0.45
N PRO A 10 -11.88 15.20 1.29
CA PRO A 10 -10.72 14.84 2.09
C PRO A 10 -9.54 14.79 1.12
N ALA A 11 -8.44 15.46 1.46
CA ALA A 11 -7.24 15.42 0.64
C ALA A 11 -6.85 13.94 0.50
N THR A 12 -7.19 13.36 -0.65
CA THR A 12 -6.95 11.95 -0.94
C THR A 12 -5.69 11.88 -1.76
N LEU A 13 -4.79 10.99 -1.37
CA LEU A 13 -3.53 10.77 -2.04
C LEU A 13 -3.76 9.76 -3.15
N GLN A 14 -3.64 10.21 -4.40
CA GLN A 14 -3.90 9.41 -5.58
C GLN A 14 -2.65 8.66 -6.04
N CYS A 15 -2.83 7.44 -6.53
CA CYS A 15 -1.75 6.69 -7.15
C CYS A 15 -1.37 7.28 -8.51
N THR A 16 -0.08 7.33 -8.81
CA THR A 16 0.43 7.85 -10.09
C THR A 16 0.34 6.81 -11.22
N PHE A 17 0.22 5.53 -10.88
CA PHE A 17 0.13 4.43 -11.85
C PHE A 17 -1.31 3.95 -12.09
N CYS A 18 -2.27 4.34 -11.23
CA CYS A 18 -3.69 4.00 -11.40
C CYS A 18 -4.61 5.01 -10.70
N SER A 19 -5.90 4.99 -11.04
CA SER A 19 -6.88 5.95 -10.49
C SER A 19 -7.33 5.68 -9.06
N ARG A 20 -6.60 4.88 -8.27
CA ARG A 20 -6.93 4.62 -6.86
C ARG A 20 -6.50 5.77 -5.96
N SER A 21 -7.37 6.14 -5.03
CA SER A 21 -7.11 7.18 -4.03
C SER A 21 -7.09 6.59 -2.62
N PHE A 22 -6.20 7.11 -1.78
CA PHE A 22 -5.99 6.63 -0.42
C PHE A 22 -6.07 7.81 0.57
N SER A 23 -6.67 7.57 1.73
CA SER A 23 -6.78 8.60 2.78
C SER A 23 -5.50 8.79 3.60
N ARG A 24 -4.51 7.90 3.42
CA ARG A 24 -3.24 7.91 4.18
C ARG A 24 -2.04 7.65 3.26
N GLN A 25 -0.96 8.39 3.48
CA GLN A 25 0.26 8.26 2.68
C GLN A 25 0.91 6.88 2.83
N GLU A 26 0.91 6.31 4.03
CA GLU A 26 1.42 4.96 4.30
C GLU A 26 0.74 3.89 3.43
N HIS A 27 -0.57 4.05 3.17
CA HIS A 27 -1.35 3.14 2.34
C HIS A 27 -1.02 3.32 0.86
N LEU A 28 -0.86 4.56 0.41
CA LEU A 28 -0.42 4.85 -0.95
C LEU A 28 0.99 4.30 -1.20
N SER A 29 1.95 4.60 -0.32
CA SER A 29 3.33 4.09 -0.44
C SER A 29 3.39 2.56 -0.48
N ARG A 30 2.57 1.88 0.33
CA ARG A 30 2.45 0.42 0.29
C ARG A 30 1.84 -0.07 -1.03
N HIS A 31 0.84 0.64 -1.55
CA HIS A 31 0.21 0.30 -2.81
C HIS A 31 1.17 0.47 -4.01
N LEU A 32 2.01 1.52 -4.00
CA LEU A 32 2.98 1.76 -5.06
C LEU A 32 3.95 0.58 -5.27
N ARG A 33 4.25 -0.19 -4.23
CA ARG A 33 5.10 -1.41 -4.32
C ARG A 33 4.52 -2.48 -5.26
N ILE A 34 3.22 -2.46 -5.52
CA ILE A 34 2.58 -3.37 -6.47
C ILE A 34 2.95 -3.00 -7.91
N HIS A 35 3.08 -1.70 -8.19
CA HIS A 35 3.45 -1.20 -9.51
C HIS A 35 4.95 -1.32 -9.76
N THR A 36 5.78 -0.99 -8.78
CA THR A 36 7.24 -1.09 -8.91
C THR A 36 7.75 -2.54 -8.85
N ARG A 37 6.90 -3.49 -8.46
CA ARG A 37 7.24 -4.90 -8.19
C ARG A 37 8.39 -5.07 -7.20
N GLU A 38 8.70 -4.02 -6.43
CA GLU A 38 9.74 -4.06 -5.41
C GLU A 38 9.34 -4.99 -4.28
N ARG A 39 10.21 -5.97 -4.03
CA ARG A 39 10.05 -6.94 -2.95
C ARG A 39 11.32 -6.95 -2.09
N PRO A 40 11.52 -5.91 -1.26
CA PRO A 40 12.75 -5.75 -0.49
C PRO A 40 12.92 -6.81 0.59
N PHE A 41 11.85 -7.52 0.98
CA PHE A 41 11.89 -8.48 2.08
C PHE A 41 12.08 -9.90 1.54
N ASN A 42 13.27 -10.45 1.71
CA ASN A 42 13.60 -11.80 1.26
C ASN A 42 13.53 -12.81 2.41
N CYS A 43 12.99 -13.99 2.14
CA CYS A 43 13.05 -15.12 3.06
C CYS A 43 14.43 -15.75 3.01
N SER A 44 15.10 -15.83 4.15
CA SER A 44 16.42 -16.46 4.28
C SER A 44 16.38 -17.98 4.14
N LEU A 45 15.21 -18.62 4.28
CA LEU A 45 15.06 -20.09 4.22
C LEU A 45 14.81 -20.59 2.79
N CYS A 46 14.06 -19.86 1.97
CA CYS A 46 13.69 -20.30 0.62
C CYS A 46 13.88 -19.25 -0.48
N ALA A 47 14.56 -18.13 -0.17
CA ALA A 47 14.83 -17.01 -1.08
C ALA A 47 13.59 -16.32 -1.69
N LYS A 48 12.36 -16.64 -1.25
CA LYS A 48 11.15 -15.96 -1.71
C LYS A 48 11.12 -14.49 -1.25
N SER A 49 10.82 -13.59 -2.18
CA SER A 49 10.71 -12.15 -1.92
C SER A 49 9.26 -11.70 -1.70
N PHE A 50 9.06 -10.79 -0.75
CA PHE A 50 7.77 -10.24 -0.36
C PHE A 50 7.80 -8.71 -0.37
N ALA A 51 6.65 -8.10 -0.68
CA ALA A 51 6.50 -6.64 -0.69
C ALA A 51 6.33 -6.02 0.71
N ARG A 52 6.08 -6.87 1.72
CA ARG A 52 5.75 -6.48 3.09
C ARG A 52 6.41 -7.39 4.12
N LEU A 53 6.85 -6.79 5.23
CA LEU A 53 7.51 -7.50 6.33
C LEU A 53 6.55 -8.41 7.10
N ASP A 54 5.32 -7.98 7.35
CA ASP A 54 4.32 -8.80 8.06
C ASP A 54 3.95 -10.07 7.26
N VAL A 55 3.90 -9.96 5.94
CA VAL A 55 3.69 -11.12 5.05
C VAL A 55 4.89 -12.06 5.09
N LEU A 56 6.12 -11.52 5.06
CA LEU A 56 7.33 -12.32 5.24
C LEU A 56 7.35 -13.04 6.58
N ASN A 57 7.01 -12.36 7.69
CA ASN A 57 7.02 -12.96 9.02
C ASN A 57 6.01 -14.09 9.14
N ARG A 58 4.79 -13.90 8.63
CA ARG A 58 3.79 -14.98 8.58
C ARG A 58 4.25 -16.15 7.71
N HIS A 59 4.89 -15.86 6.58
CA HIS A 59 5.48 -16.88 5.72
C HIS A 59 6.60 -17.66 6.44
N LYS A 60 7.49 -16.96 7.16
CA LYS A 60 8.56 -17.57 7.97
C LYS A 60 8.01 -18.44 9.09
N ALA A 61 6.89 -18.06 9.71
CA ALA A 61 6.27 -18.84 10.76
C ALA A 61 5.62 -20.16 10.27
N ALA A 62 5.39 -20.28 8.96
CA ALA A 62 4.82 -21.47 8.32
C ALA A 62 5.88 -22.36 7.64
N HIS A 63 7.16 -21.99 7.73
CA HIS A 63 8.27 -22.88 7.39
C HIS A 63 8.51 -23.88 8.50
#